data_AF-A0A101CN32-F1
#
_entry.id   AF-A0A101CN32-F1
#
_cell.length_a   1.000
_cell.length_b   1.000
_cell.length_c   1.000
_cell.angle_alpha   90.00
_cell.angle_beta   90.00
_cell.angle_gamma   90.00
#
_symmetry.space_group_name_H-M   'P 1'
#
loop_
_entity.id
_entity.type
_entity.pdbx_description
1 polymer ?
#
loop_
_entity_poly.entity_id
_entity_poly.type
_entity_poly.pdbx_seq_one_letter_code
_entity_poly.pdbx_strand_id
1 'polypeptide(L)'
;MKKHSITITKITCNSASEIGHDEVYLKYQSDAGVTFRFPKDRDDSESMEKNDIWTPELTDPNGNQRPLTLYFEYEALVTLWDKDETKLYINDTYLQSYDFRPGSGSGQVTLSNLNGQKYTINYTYNN
;
A
#
# COMPACT_ATOMS: atom_id res chain seq x y z
N MET A 1 2.40 -20.00 18.23
CA MET A 1 1.63 -19.11 17.34
C MET A 1 2.22 -19.22 15.95
N LYS A 2 1.40 -19.21 14.89
CA LYS A 2 1.86 -19.40 13.52
C LYS A 2 2.04 -18.02 12.87
N LYS A 3 3.22 -17.75 12.32
CA LYS A 3 3.49 -16.50 11.61
C LYS A 3 3.03 -16.61 10.17
N HIS A 4 2.39 -15.56 9.70
CA HIS A 4 1.89 -15.41 8.34
C HIS A 4 2.58 -14.23 7.68
N SER A 5 2.52 -14.17 6.35
CA SER A 5 2.92 -12.96 5.64
C SER A 5 2.11 -12.74 4.37
N ILE A 6 2.01 -11.47 3.98
CA ILE A 6 1.57 -11.07 2.65
C ILE A 6 2.66 -10.25 1.98
N THR A 7 2.94 -10.56 0.73
CA THR A 7 3.83 -9.81 -0.14
C THR A 7 2.98 -9.03 -1.11
N ILE A 8 3.06 -7.69 -1.08
CA ILE A 8 2.40 -6.84 -2.06
C ILE A 8 3.20 -6.94 -3.35
N THR A 9 2.58 -7.47 -4.41
CA THR A 9 3.27 -7.75 -5.68
C THR A 9 3.10 -6.65 -6.70
N LYS A 10 1.94 -5.98 -6.71
CA LYS A 10 1.71 -4.76 -7.48
C LYS A 10 0.48 -4.02 -6.97
N ILE A 11 0.43 -2.73 -7.25
CA ILE A 11 -0.71 -1.85 -7.04
C ILE A 11 -1.03 -1.22 -8.39
N THR A 12 -2.28 -1.32 -8.82
CA THR A 12 -2.76 -0.73 -10.08
C THR A 12 -3.74 0.39 -9.78
N CYS A 13 -3.49 1.57 -10.33
CA CYS A 13 -4.46 2.67 -10.31
C CYS A 13 -5.51 2.39 -11.39
N ASN A 14 -6.76 2.14 -11.00
CA ASN A 14 -7.87 1.98 -11.94
C ASN A 14 -8.62 3.29 -12.20
N SER A 15 -8.56 4.22 -11.24
CA SER A 15 -9.10 5.58 -11.32
C SER A 15 -8.42 6.44 -10.26
N ALA A 16 -7.84 7.58 -10.66
CA ALA A 16 -7.24 8.58 -9.78
C ALA A 16 -8.29 9.59 -9.27
N SER A 17 -7.93 10.41 -8.30
CA SER A 17 -8.78 11.37 -7.59
C SER A 17 -9.09 12.62 -8.39
N GLU A 18 -8.15 13.05 -9.22
CA GLU A 18 -8.18 14.29 -9.96
C GLU A 18 -7.97 14.07 -11.47
N ILE A 19 -8.13 15.14 -12.25
CA ILE A 19 -7.68 15.17 -13.65
C ILE A 19 -6.15 15.22 -13.61
N GLY A 20 -5.52 14.05 -13.61
CA GLY A 20 -4.07 13.92 -13.54
C GLY A 20 -3.63 12.61 -12.89
N HIS A 21 -2.74 12.73 -11.92
CA HIS A 21 -2.13 11.67 -11.14
C HIS A 21 -2.40 11.86 -9.65
N ASP A 22 -2.38 10.77 -8.87
CA ASP A 22 -2.40 10.80 -7.41
C ASP A 22 -0.99 10.50 -6.87
N GLU A 23 -0.57 11.16 -5.79
CA GLU A 23 0.71 10.91 -5.14
C GLU A 23 0.54 9.83 -4.06
N VAL A 24 0.60 8.58 -4.49
CA VAL A 24 0.22 7.43 -3.67
C VAL A 24 1.34 6.98 -2.75
N TYR A 25 0.99 6.67 -1.50
CA TYR A 25 1.86 5.94 -0.60
C TYR A 25 1.08 4.98 0.31
N LEU A 26 1.79 4.06 0.96
CA LEU A 26 1.23 3.08 1.88
C LEU A 26 1.53 3.47 3.33
N LYS A 27 0.54 3.32 4.20
CA LYS A 27 0.77 3.04 5.63
C LYS A 27 0.36 1.61 5.92
N TYR A 28 1.15 0.91 6.72
CA TYR A 28 0.83 -0.46 7.11
C TYR A 28 1.19 -0.76 8.55
N GLN A 29 0.46 -1.70 9.15
CA GLN A 29 0.59 -2.07 10.55
C GLN A 29 0.25 -3.55 10.70
N SER A 30 1.07 -4.29 11.44
CA SER A 30 0.81 -5.70 11.78
C SER A 30 0.40 -5.81 13.24
N ASP A 31 -0.63 -6.62 13.53
CA ASP A 31 -1.05 -7.02 14.87
C ASP A 31 -1.26 -5.84 15.83
N ALA A 32 -1.88 -4.76 15.33
CA ALA A 32 -2.07 -3.49 16.04
C ALA A 32 -0.76 -2.88 16.60
N GLY A 33 0.39 -3.21 16.01
CA GLY A 33 1.72 -2.75 16.41
C GLY A 33 2.07 -1.34 15.92
N VAL A 34 3.34 -1.12 15.57
CA VAL A 34 3.79 0.17 15.04
C VAL A 34 3.34 0.33 13.58
N THR A 35 2.85 1.51 13.22
CA THR A 35 2.55 1.87 11.83
C THR A 35 3.83 2.26 11.10
N PHE A 36 4.04 1.66 9.93
CA PHE A 36 5.12 1.96 9.00
C PHE A 36 4.57 2.65 7.75
N ARG A 37 5.47 3.30 7.00
CA ARG A 37 5.17 3.97 5.73
C ARG A 37 6.04 3.40 4.61
N PHE A 38 5.49 3.30 3.41
CA PHE A 38 6.25 2.99 2.20
C PHE A 38 5.80 3.91 1.04
N PRO A 39 6.74 4.59 0.34
CA PRO A 39 8.17 4.66 0.62
C PRO A 39 8.50 5.25 2.00
N LYS A 40 9.69 4.95 2.54
CA LYS A 40 10.05 5.30 3.93
C LYS A 40 10.19 6.81 4.12
N ASP A 41 10.80 7.48 3.15
CA ASP A 41 11.12 8.90 3.28
C ASP A 41 9.86 9.73 3.13
N ARG A 42 9.61 10.58 4.11
CA ARG A 42 8.36 11.33 4.30
C ARG A 42 7.83 12.02 3.04
N ASP A 43 8.73 12.53 2.21
CA ASP A 43 8.38 13.31 1.02
C ASP A 43 8.25 12.44 -0.24
N ASP A 44 8.56 11.15 -0.17
CA ASP A 44 8.47 10.22 -1.29
C ASP A 44 7.07 9.63 -1.42
N SER A 45 6.59 9.53 -2.65
CA SER A 45 5.33 8.91 -3.04
C SER A 45 5.49 8.37 -4.46
N GLU A 46 4.60 7.47 -4.86
CA GLU A 46 4.48 7.05 -6.24
C GLU A 46 3.43 7.91 -6.94
N SER A 47 3.80 8.67 -7.96
CA SER A 47 2.81 9.36 -8.79
C SER A 47 2.12 8.33 -9.67
N MET A 48 0.79 8.24 -9.60
CA MET A 48 0.00 7.23 -10.31
C MET A 48 -1.18 7.86 -11.05
N GLU A 49 -1.18 7.75 -12.38
CA GLU A 49 -2.35 8.00 -13.23
C GLU A 49 -3.13 6.71 -13.53
N LYS A 50 -4.26 6.85 -14.22
CA LYS A 50 -5.10 5.70 -14.57
C LYS A 50 -4.33 4.68 -15.43
N ASN A 51 -4.38 3.43 -14.98
CA ASN A 51 -3.70 2.24 -15.49
C ASN A 51 -2.23 2.11 -15.09
N ASP A 52 -1.68 3.04 -14.30
CA ASP A 52 -0.32 2.89 -13.78
C ASP A 52 -0.22 1.69 -12.85
N ILE A 53 0.99 1.13 -12.85
CA ILE A 53 1.37 -0.02 -12.04
C ILE A 53 2.56 0.37 -11.19
N TRP A 54 2.36 0.31 -9.88
CA TRP A 54 3.39 0.45 -8.89
C TRP A 54 3.78 -0.92 -8.34
N THR A 55 5.07 -1.20 -8.24
CA THR A 55 5.61 -2.42 -7.64
C THR A 55 6.38 -2.03 -6.38
N PRO A 56 5.77 -2.16 -5.17
CA PRO A 56 6.43 -1.76 -3.93
C PRO A 56 7.64 -2.64 -3.60
N GLU A 57 8.85 -2.08 -3.75
CA GLU A 57 10.11 -2.78 -3.48
C GLU A 57 11.00 -2.02 -2.50
N LEU A 58 11.52 -2.73 -1.51
CA LEU A 58 12.53 -2.27 -0.57
C LEU A 58 13.92 -2.47 -1.15
N THR A 59 14.76 -1.45 -1.11
CA THR A 59 16.19 -1.57 -1.41
C THR A 59 16.96 -1.92 -0.13
N ASP A 60 17.69 -3.03 -0.13
CA ASP A 60 18.56 -3.43 0.97
C ASP A 60 19.89 -2.64 0.97
N PRO A 61 20.70 -2.68 2.06
CA PRO A 61 21.93 -1.91 2.16
C PRO A 61 22.98 -2.21 1.07
N ASN A 62 22.83 -3.33 0.36
CA ASN A 62 23.70 -3.72 -0.75
C ASN A 62 23.13 -3.30 -2.12
N GLY A 63 22.01 -2.57 -2.13
CA GLY A 63 21.34 -2.12 -3.35
C GLY A 63 20.39 -3.14 -3.98
N ASN A 64 20.15 -4.30 -3.35
CA ASN A 64 19.23 -5.29 -3.92
C ASN A 64 17.79 -4.92 -3.62
N GLN A 65 16.93 -5.03 -4.63
CA GLN A 65 15.48 -4.87 -4.48
C GLN A 65 14.83 -6.13 -3.90
N ARG A 66 13.89 -5.94 -2.99
CA ARG A 66 13.07 -7.00 -2.37
C ARG A 66 11.63 -6.56 -2.30
N PRO A 67 10.65 -7.45 -2.53
CA PRO A 67 9.26 -7.05 -2.51
C PRO A 67 8.80 -6.69 -1.10
N LEU A 68 7.91 -5.69 -0.98
CA LEU A 68 7.33 -5.29 0.29
C LEU A 68 6.52 -6.45 0.90
N THR A 69 7.06 -7.03 1.98
CA THR A 69 6.46 -8.17 2.68
C THR A 69 6.13 -7.80 4.11
N LEU A 70 4.88 -8.01 4.50
CA LEU A 70 4.34 -7.72 5.82
C LEU A 70 4.14 -9.04 6.56
N TYR A 71 4.74 -9.16 7.74
CA TYR A 71 4.60 -10.33 8.61
C TYR A 71 3.60 -10.03 9.72
N PHE A 72 2.72 -10.98 10.04
CA PHE A 72 1.69 -10.83 11.07
C PHE A 72 1.26 -12.18 11.66
N GLU A 73 0.62 -12.16 12.83
CA GLU A 73 0.04 -13.34 13.48
C GLU A 73 -1.49 -13.34 13.40
N TYR A 74 -2.12 -12.18 13.58
CA TYR A 74 -3.58 -11.98 13.58
C TYR A 74 -4.05 -11.20 12.37
N GLU A 75 -3.41 -10.08 12.06
CA GLU A 75 -3.75 -9.26 10.89
C GLU A 75 -2.65 -8.30 10.47
N ALA A 76 -2.68 -7.91 9.20
CA ALA A 76 -1.93 -6.76 8.68
C ALA A 76 -2.90 -5.78 8.00
N LEU A 77 -3.00 -4.58 8.54
CA LEU A 77 -3.73 -3.47 7.95
C LEU A 77 -2.82 -2.76 6.94
N VAL A 78 -3.29 -2.63 5.70
CA VAL A 78 -2.65 -1.83 4.65
C VAL A 78 -3.60 -0.71 4.26
N THR A 79 -3.10 0.52 4.25
CA THR A 79 -3.86 1.72 3.90
C THR A 79 -3.15 2.48 2.80
N LEU A 80 -3.88 2.79 1.73
CA LEU A 80 -3.45 3.71 0.68
C LEU A 80 -3.82 5.14 1.07
N TRP A 81 -2.88 6.03 0.82
CA TRP A 81 -3.02 7.47 1.02
C TRP A 81 -2.60 8.19 -0.24
N ASP A 82 -3.30 9.27 -0.52
CA ASP A 82 -2.94 10.25 -1.53
C ASP A 82 -2.30 11.44 -0.82
N LYS A 83 -1.04 11.70 -1.14
CA LYS A 83 -0.24 12.73 -0.50
C LYS A 83 -0.55 14.06 -1.15
N ASP A 84 -0.96 15.03 -0.37
CA ASP A 84 -1.10 16.39 -0.89
C ASP A 84 0.30 16.99 -1.11
N GLU A 85 0.54 17.56 -2.30
CA GLU A 85 1.80 18.23 -2.62
C GLU A 85 2.04 19.50 -1.81
N THR A 86 0.98 20.09 -1.25
CA THR A 86 1.13 21.15 -0.26
C THR A 86 1.83 20.52 0.95
N LYS A 87 3.01 21.04 1.33
CA LYS A 87 3.91 20.47 2.37
C LYS A 87 3.32 20.38 3.80
N LEU A 88 2.00 20.46 3.93
CA LEU A 88 1.20 20.34 5.13
C LEU A 88 0.46 18.99 5.10
N TYR A 89 1.10 17.93 5.62
CA TYR A 89 0.59 16.54 5.70
C TYR A 89 -0.77 16.35 6.36
N ILE A 90 -1.31 17.38 7.00
CA ILE A 90 -2.67 17.36 7.54
C ILE A 90 -3.73 17.25 6.44
N ASN A 91 -3.34 17.44 5.19
CA ASN A 91 -4.21 17.38 4.02
C ASN A 91 -4.08 16.08 3.22
N ASP A 92 -3.18 15.15 3.60
CA ASP A 92 -3.11 13.85 2.95
C ASP A 92 -4.48 13.17 3.00
N THR A 93 -4.94 12.72 1.84
CA THR A 93 -6.27 12.15 1.69
C THR A 93 -6.22 10.65 1.92
N TYR A 94 -6.98 10.18 2.90
CA TYR A 94 -7.24 8.75 3.06
C TYR A 94 -7.93 8.22 1.81
N LEU A 95 -7.31 7.24 1.16
CA LEU A 95 -7.94 6.54 0.04
C LEU A 95 -8.77 5.39 0.59
N GLN A 96 -8.12 4.30 1.00
CA GLN A 96 -8.82 3.13 1.53
C GLN A 96 -7.85 2.18 2.23
N SER A 97 -8.39 1.35 3.12
CA SER A 97 -7.64 0.31 3.81
C SER A 97 -8.16 -1.09 3.54
N TYR A 98 -7.32 -2.09 3.83
CA TYR A 98 -7.68 -3.49 3.80
C TYR A 98 -6.94 -4.27 4.88
N ASP A 99 -7.69 -5.15 5.55
CA ASP A 99 -7.17 -6.06 6.56
C ASP A 99 -6.85 -7.42 5.92
N PHE A 100 -5.56 -7.76 5.88
CA PHE A 100 -5.12 -9.12 5.58
C PHE A 100 -5.15 -9.96 6.84
N ARG A 101 -5.73 -11.16 6.74
CA ARG A 101 -5.90 -12.09 7.86
C ARG A 101 -5.33 -13.47 7.51
N PRO A 102 -5.04 -14.33 8.50
CA PRO A 102 -4.68 -15.72 8.25
C PRO A 102 -5.71 -16.38 7.34
N GLY A 103 -5.24 -16.97 6.24
CA GLY A 103 -6.10 -17.60 5.25
C GLY A 103 -6.69 -16.65 4.19
N SER A 104 -6.25 -15.38 4.10
CA SER A 104 -6.65 -14.46 3.01
C SER A 104 -6.34 -14.99 1.60
N GLY A 105 -5.52 -16.04 1.47
CA GLY A 105 -5.10 -16.60 0.18
C GLY A 105 -4.25 -15.62 -0.62
N SER A 106 -3.77 -16.03 -1.78
CA SER A 106 -3.14 -15.09 -2.74
C SER A 106 -4.21 -14.56 -3.69
N GLY A 107 -4.07 -13.32 -4.15
CA GLY A 107 -5.07 -12.76 -5.06
C GLY A 107 -4.94 -11.26 -5.25
N GLN A 108 -6.09 -10.63 -5.39
CA GLN A 108 -6.21 -9.18 -5.55
C GLN A 108 -7.37 -8.65 -4.74
N VAL A 109 -7.21 -7.46 -4.19
CA VAL A 109 -8.29 -6.69 -3.58
C VAL A 109 -8.41 -5.35 -4.27
N THR A 110 -9.64 -4.98 -4.62
CA THR A 110 -9.93 -3.67 -5.18
C THR A 110 -10.47 -2.77 -4.08
N LEU A 111 -9.82 -1.62 -3.92
CA LEU A 111 -10.09 -0.61 -2.93
C LEU A 111 -10.63 0.64 -3.62
N SER A 112 -11.82 1.09 -3.21
CA SER A 112 -12.42 2.32 -3.73
C SER A 112 -12.93 3.20 -2.59
N ASN A 113 -12.87 4.51 -2.78
CA ASN A 113 -13.38 5.49 -1.83
C ASN A 113 -14.62 6.22 -2.38
N LEU A 114 -15.18 7.15 -1.61
CA LEU A 114 -16.38 7.92 -1.99
C LEU A 114 -16.11 8.99 -3.06
N ASN A 115 -14.84 9.33 -3.28
CA ASN A 115 -14.41 10.36 -4.23
C ASN A 115 -14.13 9.78 -5.64
N GLY A 116 -14.27 8.46 -5.82
CA GLY A 116 -14.16 7.79 -7.11
C GLY A 116 -12.79 7.16 -7.39
N GLN A 117 -11.81 7.38 -6.51
CA GLN A 117 -10.52 6.70 -6.57
C GLN A 117 -10.70 5.19 -6.45
N LYS A 118 -9.93 4.46 -7.24
CA LYS A 118 -10.01 3.00 -7.29
C LYS A 118 -8.66 2.39 -7.56
N TYR A 119 -8.16 1.60 -6.61
CA TYR A 119 -6.88 0.89 -6.71
C TYR A 119 -7.08 -0.61 -6.57
N THR A 120 -6.22 -1.39 -7.21
CA THR A 120 -6.19 -2.84 -7.04
C THR A 120 -4.84 -3.24 -6.48
N ILE A 121 -4.83 -3.83 -5.28
CA ILE A 121 -3.64 -4.38 -4.65
C ILE A 121 -3.60 -5.88 -4.97
N ASN A 122 -2.55 -6.32 -5.65
CA ASN A 122 -2.26 -7.73 -5.84
C ASN A 122 -1.24 -8.18 -4.80
N TYR A 123 -1.43 -9.39 -4.29
CA TYR A 123 -0.63 -9.90 -3.19
C TYR A 123 -0.49 -11.42 -3.23
N THR A 124 0.62 -11.90 -2.66
CA THR A 124 0.86 -13.32 -2.39
C THR A 124 0.83 -13.54 -0.90
N TYR A 125 0.06 -14.52 -0.46
CA TYR A 125 0.02 -14.94 0.94
C TYR A 125 0.94 -16.14 1.17
N ASN A 126 1.79 -16.04 2.19
CA ASN A 126 2.69 -17.10 2.60
C ASN A 126 2.34 -17.58 4.01
N ASN A 127 2.30 -18.90 4.15
CA ASN A 127 1.89 -19.63 5.34
C ASN A 127 3.07 -20.09 6.19
#